data_AF-A0A542AWQ1-F1
#
_entry.id   AF-A0A542AWQ1-F1
#
_cell.length_a   1.000
_cell.length_b   1.000
_cell.length_c   1.000
_cell.angle_alpha   90.00
_cell.angle_beta   90.00
_cell.angle_gamma   90.00
#
_symmetry.space_group_name_H-M   'P 1'
#
loop_
_entity.id
_entity.type
_entity.pdbx_description
1 polymer ?
#
loop_
_entity_poly.entity_id
_entity_poly.type
_entity_poly.pdbx_seq_one_letter_code
_entity_poly.pdbx_strand_id
1 'polypeptide(L)'
;MKDFYTVTKSVKDNDTTQTSLKVNAEHELYKGHFPGRPVTPGVVLMQLFKEEAERISDEKLSLKRASNVKFTAVFDPTDNDELILESKLEKQGAYYELKGIAKSETGIITKINALYEVL
;
A
#
# COMPACT_ATOMS: atom_id res chain seq x y z
N MET A 1 -0.92 10.11 6.26
CA MET A 1 -1.94 9.23 5.65
C MET A 1 -3.36 9.65 5.94
N LYS A 2 -3.64 10.42 7.00
CA LYS A 2 -4.96 11.01 7.19
C LYS A 2 -5.45 11.68 5.90
N ASP A 3 -6.65 11.34 5.44
CA ASP A 3 -7.30 11.89 4.25
C ASP A 3 -6.55 11.67 2.90
N PHE A 4 -5.50 10.83 2.87
CA PHE A 4 -4.77 10.50 1.64
C PHE A 4 -5.54 9.55 0.73
N TYR A 5 -6.32 8.64 1.30
CA TYR A 5 -7.11 7.67 0.54
C TYR A 5 -8.34 7.23 1.31
N THR A 6 -9.28 6.62 0.61
CA THR A 6 -10.39 5.88 1.19
C THR A 6 -10.38 4.44 0.69
N VAL A 7 -10.80 3.50 1.54
CA VAL A 7 -11.03 2.12 1.13
C VAL A 7 -12.43 2.04 0.52
N THR A 8 -12.53 1.67 -0.75
CA THR A 8 -13.81 1.56 -1.46
C THR A 8 -14.35 0.12 -1.43
N LYS A 9 -13.45 -0.86 -1.39
CA LYS A 9 -13.79 -2.28 -1.34
C LYS A 9 -12.65 -3.09 -0.73
N SER A 10 -12.96 -4.12 0.04
CA SER A 10 -11.99 -5.14 0.43
C SER A 10 -12.64 -6.51 0.32
N VAL A 11 -11.95 -7.45 -0.33
CA VAL A 11 -12.42 -8.82 -0.55
C VAL A 11 -11.28 -9.76 -0.21
N LYS A 12 -11.56 -10.77 0.60
CA LYS A 12 -10.65 -11.86 0.87
C LYS A 12 -11.03 -13.07 0.02
N ASP A 13 -10.07 -13.60 -0.73
CA ASP A 13 -10.17 -14.86 -1.46
C ASP A 13 -9.01 -15.77 -1.05
N ASN A 14 -9.35 -16.86 -0.36
CA ASN A 14 -8.37 -17.74 0.29
C ASN A 14 -7.38 -16.97 1.17
N ASP A 15 -6.10 -17.03 0.85
CA ASP A 15 -5.02 -16.35 1.57
C ASP A 15 -4.71 -14.95 1.03
N THR A 16 -5.39 -14.51 -0.03
CA THR A 16 -5.14 -13.21 -0.67
C THR A 16 -6.26 -12.24 -0.31
N THR A 17 -5.89 -11.05 0.16
CA THR A 17 -6.82 -9.94 0.35
C THR A 17 -6.59 -8.93 -0.76
N GLN A 18 -7.66 -8.55 -1.45
CA GLN A 18 -7.66 -7.49 -2.44
C GLN A 18 -8.43 -6.30 -1.88
N THR A 19 -7.77 -5.15 -1.79
CA THR A 19 -8.34 -3.90 -1.28
C THR A 19 -8.22 -2.80 -2.32
N SER A 20 -9.36 -2.27 -2.78
CA SER A 20 -9.44 -1.12 -3.67
C SER A 20 -9.41 0.17 -2.87
N LEU A 21 -8.53 1.07 -3.26
CA LEU A 21 -8.35 2.39 -2.67
C LEU A 21 -8.70 3.47 -3.69
N LYS A 22 -9.33 4.55 -3.23
CA LYS A 22 -9.44 5.80 -3.97
C LYS A 22 -8.49 6.83 -3.35
N VAL A 23 -7.48 7.25 -4.10
CA VAL A 23 -6.40 8.15 -3.64
C VAL A 23 -6.80 9.61 -3.88
N ASN A 24 -6.58 10.46 -2.87
CA ASN A 24 -6.87 11.88 -2.96
C ASN A 24 -5.70 12.62 -3.63
N ALA A 25 -5.86 12.95 -4.92
CA ALA A 25 -4.87 13.71 -5.70
C ALA A 25 -4.57 15.10 -5.12
N GLU A 26 -5.50 15.70 -4.36
CA GLU A 26 -5.35 17.03 -3.76
C GLU A 26 -4.64 16.99 -2.39
N HIS A 27 -4.27 15.80 -1.92
CA HIS A 27 -3.64 15.64 -0.61
C HIS A 27 -2.31 16.40 -0.50
N GLU A 28 -2.06 17.04 0.64
CA GLU A 28 -0.91 17.92 0.86
C GLU A 28 0.46 17.27 0.62
N LEU A 29 0.54 15.94 0.74
CA LEU A 29 1.73 15.14 0.45
C LEU A 29 2.25 15.36 -0.98
N TYR A 30 1.36 15.63 -1.94
CA TYR A 30 1.75 15.91 -3.32
C TYR A 30 2.30 17.32 -3.54
N LYS A 31 2.07 18.27 -2.62
CA LYS A 31 2.65 19.63 -2.72
C LYS A 31 4.18 19.60 -2.74
N GLY A 32 4.79 18.56 -2.17
CA GLY A 32 6.23 18.33 -2.20
C GLY A 32 6.72 17.35 -3.27
N HIS A 33 5.84 16.70 -4.05
CA HIS A 33 6.24 15.56 -4.89
C HIS A 33 5.34 15.36 -6.13
N PHE A 34 5.57 16.02 -7.26
CA PHE A 34 6.43 17.17 -7.55
C PHE A 34 5.54 18.37 -7.90
N PRO A 35 5.98 19.63 -7.72
CA PRO A 35 5.18 20.78 -8.13
C PRO A 35 4.74 20.69 -9.61
N GLY A 36 3.41 20.65 -9.84
CA GLY A 36 2.82 20.51 -11.17
C GLY A 36 2.79 19.09 -11.76
N ARG A 37 3.29 18.07 -11.04
CA ARG A 37 3.25 16.66 -11.45
C ARG A 37 3.16 15.74 -10.22
N PRO A 38 1.95 15.46 -9.69
CA PRO A 38 1.79 14.67 -8.49
C PRO A 38 2.19 13.22 -8.75
N VAL A 39 3.23 12.76 -8.05
CA VAL A 39 3.70 11.37 -8.12
C VAL A 39 3.66 10.79 -6.73
N THR A 40 3.06 9.62 -6.56
CA THR A 40 3.01 8.98 -5.23
C THR A 40 4.39 8.50 -4.83
N PRO A 41 4.96 8.97 -3.70
CA PRO A 41 6.29 8.55 -3.28
C PRO A 41 6.33 7.07 -2.90
N GLY A 42 7.45 6.40 -3.17
CA GLY A 42 7.60 4.98 -2.88
C GLY A 42 7.39 4.63 -1.39
N VAL A 43 7.81 5.50 -0.48
CA VAL A 43 7.57 5.32 0.96
C VAL A 43 6.09 5.37 1.35
N VAL A 44 5.26 6.10 0.61
CA VAL A 44 3.80 6.12 0.82
C VAL A 44 3.19 4.79 0.40
N LEU A 45 3.65 4.21 -0.71
CA LEU A 45 3.22 2.88 -1.14
C LEU A 45 3.59 1.81 -0.11
N MET A 46 4.78 1.91 0.51
CA MET A 46 5.16 1.03 1.62
C MET A 46 4.26 1.24 2.85
N GLN A 47 3.92 2.48 3.18
CA GLN A 47 3.02 2.81 4.28
C GLN A 47 1.61 2.26 4.06
N LEU A 48 1.09 2.29 2.81
CA LEU A 48 -0.19 1.67 2.47
C LEU A 48 -0.20 0.16 2.77
N PHE A 49 0.89 -0.55 2.49
CA PHE A 49 1.00 -1.98 2.85
C PHE A 49 1.13 -2.23 4.35
N LYS A 50 1.73 -1.32 5.10
CA LYS A 50 1.70 -1.40 6.57
C LYS A 50 0.27 -1.27 7.07
N GLU A 51 -0.46 -0.25 6.62
CA GLU A 51 -1.86 -0.04 7.02
C GLU A 51 -2.79 -1.16 6.54
N GLU A 52 -2.49 -1.78 5.39
CA GLU A 52 -3.18 -2.99 4.92
C GLU A 52 -2.91 -4.18 5.83
N ALA A 53 -1.66 -4.42 6.22
CA ALA A 53 -1.33 -5.47 7.18
C ALA A 53 -2.06 -5.24 8.52
N GLU A 54 -2.05 -4.01 9.05
CA GLU A 54 -2.76 -3.66 10.29
C GLU A 54 -4.28 -3.86 10.17
N ARG A 55 -4.88 -3.53 9.02
CA ARG A 55 -6.31 -3.79 8.76
C ARG A 55 -6.64 -5.27 8.74
N ILE A 56 -5.80 -6.09 8.10
CA ILE A 56 -6.05 -7.54 7.95
C ILE A 56 -5.82 -8.26 9.28
N SER A 57 -4.81 -7.86 10.06
CA SER A 57 -4.49 -8.50 11.33
C SER A 57 -5.27 -7.96 12.52
N ASP A 58 -5.85 -6.76 12.41
CA ASP A 58 -6.40 -5.99 13.53
C ASP A 58 -5.37 -5.76 14.66
N GLU A 59 -4.08 -5.66 14.28
CA GLU A 59 -2.97 -5.42 15.21
C GLU A 59 -2.18 -4.19 14.76
N LYS A 60 -1.57 -3.48 15.73
CA LYS A 60 -0.61 -2.43 15.41
C LYS A 60 0.74 -3.05 15.10
N LEU A 61 1.37 -2.56 14.03
CA LEU A 61 2.55 -3.17 13.45
C LEU A 61 3.69 -2.16 13.33
N SER A 62 4.91 -2.63 13.53
CA SER A 62 6.14 -1.91 13.20
C SER A 62 6.87 -2.64 12.08
N LEU A 63 7.24 -1.92 11.02
CA LEU A 63 8.08 -2.49 9.96
C LEU A 63 9.46 -2.81 10.55
N LYS A 64 9.91 -4.07 10.41
CA LYS A 64 11.26 -4.49 10.80
C LYS A 64 12.18 -4.60 9.60
N ARG A 65 11.66 -5.15 8.50
CA ARG A 65 12.42 -5.35 7.28
C ARG A 65 11.52 -5.29 6.07
N ALA A 66 11.96 -4.60 5.02
CA ALA A 66 11.42 -4.77 3.67
C ALA A 66 12.49 -5.49 2.83
N SER A 67 12.32 -6.80 2.62
CA SER A 67 13.34 -7.66 2.01
C SER A 67 13.38 -7.52 0.48
N ASN A 68 12.29 -7.07 -0.13
CA ASN A 68 12.21 -6.79 -1.55
C ASN A 68 11.20 -5.66 -1.76
N VAL A 69 11.61 -4.55 -2.36
CA VAL A 69 10.71 -3.47 -2.79
C VAL A 69 11.09 -3.09 -4.21
N LYS A 70 10.11 -3.14 -5.12
CA LYS A 70 10.29 -2.73 -6.51
C LYS A 70 9.23 -1.71 -6.87
N PHE A 71 9.66 -0.53 -7.33
CA PHE A 71 8.81 0.50 -7.91
C PHE A 71 8.91 0.37 -9.43
N THR A 72 7.90 -0.22 -10.04
CA THR A 72 7.94 -0.61 -11.47
C THR A 72 7.27 0.40 -12.39
N ALA A 73 6.39 1.24 -11.86
CA ALA A 73 5.73 2.30 -12.58
C ALA A 73 5.45 3.49 -11.65
N VAL A 74 5.22 4.66 -12.26
CA VAL A 74 4.76 5.87 -11.58
C VAL A 74 3.26 5.74 -11.36
N PHE A 75 2.78 6.14 -10.18
CA PHE A 75 1.35 6.31 -9.92
C PHE A 75 1.06 7.80 -9.73
N ASP A 76 0.37 8.37 -10.72
CA ASP A 76 -0.15 9.73 -10.72
C ASP A 76 -1.66 9.67 -10.46
N PRO A 77 -2.14 10.14 -9.28
CA PRO A 77 -3.56 10.07 -8.93
C PRO A 77 -4.43 11.05 -9.74
N THR A 78 -3.84 11.95 -10.54
CA THR A 78 -4.60 12.83 -11.44
C THR A 78 -4.93 12.17 -12.78
N ASP A 79 -4.13 11.17 -13.18
CA ASP A 79 -4.41 10.33 -14.35
C ASP A 79 -5.45 9.25 -13.99
N ASN A 80 -5.26 8.56 -12.87
CA ASN A 80 -6.20 7.59 -12.32
C ASN A 80 -6.04 7.52 -10.79
N ASP A 81 -7.14 7.72 -10.05
CA ASP A 81 -7.14 7.75 -8.59
C ASP A 81 -7.38 6.38 -7.92
N GLU A 82 -7.61 5.32 -8.68
CA GLU A 82 -7.79 3.96 -8.17
C GLU A 82 -6.45 3.23 -8.04
N LEU A 83 -6.22 2.71 -6.83
CA LEU A 83 -5.08 1.84 -6.52
C LEU A 83 -5.58 0.56 -5.86
N ILE A 84 -5.22 -0.58 -6.42
CA ILE A 84 -5.58 -1.91 -5.91
C ILE A 84 -4.37 -2.49 -5.18
N LEU A 85 -4.57 -2.84 -3.91
CA LEU A 85 -3.61 -3.61 -3.13
C LEU A 85 -4.02 -5.08 -3.13
N GLU A 86 -3.13 -5.96 -3.58
CA GLU A 86 -3.22 -7.40 -3.34
C GLU A 86 -2.21 -7.76 -2.27
N SER A 87 -2.63 -8.44 -1.21
CA SER A 87 -1.77 -8.80 -0.10
C SER A 87 -2.01 -10.23 0.38
N LYS A 88 -0.92 -10.95 0.64
CA LYS A 88 -0.92 -12.19 1.42
C LYS A 88 -0.21 -11.91 2.73
N LEU A 89 -0.89 -12.18 3.85
CA LEU A 89 -0.38 -11.92 5.20
C LEU A 89 -0.33 -13.23 5.99
N GLU A 90 0.85 -13.59 6.49
CA GLU A 90 1.09 -14.82 7.25
C GLU A 90 1.64 -14.48 8.64
N LYS A 91 1.01 -15.01 9.71
CA LYS A 91 1.45 -14.81 11.10
C LYS A 91 2.51 -15.85 11.49
N GLN A 92 3.58 -15.40 12.13
CA GLN A 92 4.66 -16.23 12.67
C GLN A 92 5.08 -15.71 14.05
N GLY A 93 4.41 -16.20 15.10
CA GLY A 93 4.65 -15.73 16.47
C GLY A 93 4.33 -14.24 16.62
N ALA A 94 5.33 -13.44 16.99
CA ALA A 94 5.21 -11.98 17.14
C ALA A 94 5.37 -11.21 15.81
N TYR A 95 5.55 -11.91 14.69
CA TYR A 95 5.81 -11.30 13.40
C TYR A 95 4.71 -11.61 12.37
N TYR A 96 4.59 -10.73 11.39
CA TYR A 96 3.82 -10.94 10.17
C TYR A 96 4.69 -10.79 8.94
N GLU A 97 4.63 -11.78 8.05
CA GLU A 97 5.17 -11.66 6.70
C GLU A 97 4.07 -11.23 5.73
N LEU A 98 4.28 -10.10 5.05
CA LEU A 98 3.42 -9.60 3.99
C LEU A 98 4.12 -9.73 2.64
N LYS A 99 3.42 -10.32 1.67
CA LYS A 99 3.73 -10.20 0.25
C LYS A 99 2.64 -9.34 -0.40
N GLY A 100 3.03 -8.23 -1.00
CA GLY A 100 2.12 -7.21 -1.50
C GLY A 100 2.39 -6.80 -2.94
N ILE A 101 1.32 -6.52 -3.70
CA ILE A 101 1.38 -5.93 -5.03
C ILE A 101 0.38 -4.77 -5.10
N ALA A 102 0.86 -3.58 -5.49
CA ALA A 102 0.01 -2.42 -5.77
C ALA A 102 -0.12 -2.27 -7.28
N LYS A 103 -1.34 -2.14 -7.78
CA LYS A 103 -1.66 -2.07 -9.21
C LYS A 103 -2.62 -0.91 -9.49
N SER A 104 -2.52 -0.36 -10.69
CA SER A 104 -3.55 0.50 -11.30
C SER A 104 -3.95 -0.11 -12.64
N GLU A 105 -4.84 0.57 -13.39
CA GLU A 105 -5.18 0.19 -14.77
C GLU A 105 -3.95 0.10 -15.69
N THR A 106 -2.90 0.88 -15.41
CA THR A 106 -1.67 0.91 -16.23
C THR A 106 -0.71 -0.24 -15.92
N GLY A 107 -0.99 -1.02 -14.87
CA GLY A 107 -0.21 -2.19 -14.49
C GLY A 107 0.30 -2.14 -13.05
N ILE A 108 1.41 -2.85 -12.81
CA ILE A 108 1.98 -2.99 -11.47
C ILE A 108 2.79 -1.74 -11.13
N ILE A 109 2.42 -1.08 -10.03
CA ILE A 109 3.12 0.09 -9.49
C ILE A 109 4.23 -0.34 -8.54
N THR A 110 3.93 -1.25 -7.61
CA THR A 110 4.89 -1.69 -6.60
C THR A 110 4.72 -3.15 -6.23
N LYS A 111 5.82 -3.82 -5.92
CA LYS A 111 5.84 -5.12 -5.24
C LYS A 111 6.64 -4.99 -3.95
N ILE A 112 6.15 -5.59 -2.88
CA ILE A 112 6.81 -5.58 -1.57
C ILE A 112 6.78 -6.95 -0.90
N ASN A 113 7.89 -7.34 -0.28
CA ASN A 113 7.95 -8.36 0.76
C ASN A 113 8.41 -7.69 2.05
N ALA A 114 7.58 -7.72 3.09
CA ALA A 114 7.83 -7.04 4.36
C ALA A 114 7.63 -7.97 5.55
N LEU A 115 8.45 -7.77 6.58
CA LEU A 115 8.30 -8.37 7.90
C LEU A 115 7.92 -7.27 8.89
N TYR A 116 6.79 -7.46 9.55
CA TYR A 116 6.28 -6.59 10.60
C TYR A 116 6.36 -7.29 11.96
N GLU A 117 6.57 -6.54 13.03
CA GLU A 117 6.43 -7.00 14.42
C GLU A 117 5.17 -6.38 15.03
N VAL A 118 4.43 -7.15 15.83
CA VAL A 118 3.30 -6.66 16.63
C VAL A 118 3.80 -5.73 17.73
N LEU A 119 3.15 -4.57 17.88
CA LEU A 119 3.44 -3.56 18.90
C LEU A 119 2.78 -3.86 20.25
#